data_AF-A0A520B8A9-F1
#
_entry.id   AF-A0A520B8A9-F1
#
_cell.length_a   1.000
_cell.length_b   1.000
_cell.length_c   1.000
_cell.angle_alpha   90.00
_cell.angle_beta   90.00
_cell.angle_gamma   90.00
#
_symmetry.space_group_name_H-M   'P 1'
#
loop_
_entity.id
_entity.type
_entity.pdbx_description
1 polymer ?
#
loop_
_entity_poly.entity_id
_entity_poly.type
_entity_poly.pdbx_seq_one_letter_code
_entity_poly.pdbx_strand_id
1 'polypeptide(L)'
;MKTTTVALLAASLALGLAGCAKSGDEKLADRVENHADAQADALKNQAAELNAEAKQVRETGKQRGDAIDAADLNTQAMSNEQKAAIVNGAAPAVR
;
A
#
# COMPACT_ATOMS: atom_id res chain seq x y z
N MET A 1 -43.99 -49.47 42.26
CA MET A 1 -42.75 -50.17 41.82
C MET A 1 -42.96 -50.65 40.39
N LYS A 2 -42.05 -50.27 39.47
CA LYS A 2 -41.80 -50.87 38.13
C LYS A 2 -42.98 -50.78 37.14
N THR A 3 -42.86 -50.25 35.93
CA THR A 3 -41.80 -50.45 34.93
C THR A 3 -41.71 -49.25 33.99
N THR A 4 -40.52 -48.68 33.89
CA THR A 4 -40.14 -47.70 32.87
C THR A 4 -39.76 -48.45 31.60
N THR A 5 -40.45 -48.22 30.48
CA THR A 5 -40.07 -48.82 29.19
C THR A 5 -40.38 -47.86 28.04
N VAL A 6 -39.32 -47.24 27.54
CA VAL A 6 -39.00 -46.95 26.13
C VAL A 6 -39.98 -46.13 25.29
N ALA A 7 -39.52 -44.94 24.92
CA ALA A 7 -39.67 -44.40 23.56
C ALA A 7 -38.46 -43.50 23.22
N LEU A 8 -37.35 -44.15 22.83
CA LEU A 8 -36.40 -43.57 21.88
C LEU A 8 -37.20 -43.19 20.62
N LEU A 9 -37.09 -41.94 20.16
CA LEU A 9 -37.12 -41.45 18.76
C LEU A 9 -37.69 -40.02 18.70
N ALA A 10 -36.81 -39.01 18.76
CA ALA A 10 -37.06 -37.69 18.17
C ALA A 10 -35.76 -36.90 17.92
N ALA A 11 -34.64 -37.58 17.64
CA ALA A 11 -33.33 -36.95 17.41
C ALA A 11 -33.08 -36.56 15.94
N SER A 12 -34.12 -36.33 15.13
CA SER A 12 -33.99 -36.26 13.66
C SER A 12 -34.43 -34.93 13.01
N LEU A 13 -34.47 -33.81 13.74
CA LEU A 13 -34.91 -32.51 13.16
C LEU A 13 -33.88 -31.37 13.21
N ALA A 14 -32.62 -31.61 13.59
CA ALA A 14 -31.57 -30.57 13.60
C ALA A 14 -30.56 -30.65 12.45
N LEU A 15 -30.74 -31.55 11.47
CA LEU A 15 -29.86 -31.65 10.29
C LEU A 15 -30.15 -30.57 9.22
N GLY A 16 -31.07 -29.64 9.48
CA GLY A 16 -31.58 -28.68 8.49
C GLY A 16 -30.77 -27.37 8.34
N LEU A 17 -29.67 -27.15 9.05
CA LEU A 17 -28.89 -25.90 8.96
C LEU A 17 -27.40 -26.06 8.66
N ALA A 18 -26.93 -27.27 8.36
CA ALA A 18 -25.52 -27.50 8.03
C ALA A 18 -25.11 -26.94 6.64
N GLY A 19 -26.05 -26.43 5.85
CA GLY A 19 -25.82 -25.93 4.48
C GLY A 19 -25.54 -24.43 4.35
N CYS A 20 -25.57 -23.64 5.43
CA CYS A 20 -25.32 -22.18 5.38
C CYS A 20 -24.16 -21.73 6.29
N ALA A 21 -23.39 -22.66 6.87
CA ALA A 21 -22.26 -22.34 7.72
C ALA A 21 -20.97 -22.84 7.06
N LYS A 22 -20.16 -21.88 6.60
CA LYS A 22 -18.79 -22.12 6.12
C LYS A 22 -18.03 -23.00 7.11
N SER A 23 -17.36 -24.05 6.64
CA SER A 23 -16.65 -25.00 7.52
C SER A 23 -15.47 -24.33 8.23
N GLY A 24 -14.92 -24.97 9.27
CA GLY A 24 -13.89 -24.36 10.12
C GLY A 24 -12.60 -24.01 9.36
N ASP A 25 -12.22 -24.86 8.41
CA ASP A 25 -11.11 -24.68 7.47
C ASP A 25 -11.39 -23.55 6.46
N GLU A 26 -12.58 -23.51 5.87
CA GLU A 26 -12.98 -22.44 4.96
C GLU A 26 -12.99 -21.06 5.66
N LYS A 27 -13.41 -20.98 6.94
CA LYS A 27 -13.29 -19.74 7.74
C LYS A 27 -11.85 -19.36 8.05
N LEU A 28 -10.96 -20.34 8.20
CA LEU A 28 -9.53 -20.09 8.41
C LEU A 28 -8.89 -19.58 7.10
N ALA A 29 -9.22 -20.19 5.96
CA ALA A 29 -8.78 -19.75 4.65
C ALA A 29 -9.18 -18.29 4.38
N ASP A 30 -10.44 -17.93 4.62
CA ASP A 30 -10.92 -16.55 4.49
C ASP A 30 -10.12 -15.56 5.35
N ARG A 31 -9.74 -15.95 6.58
CA ARG A 31 -8.94 -15.07 7.43
C ARG A 31 -7.52 -14.88 6.91
N VAL A 32 -6.93 -15.93 6.33
CA VAL A 32 -5.62 -15.85 5.68
C VAL A 32 -5.69 -14.95 4.45
N GLU A 33 -6.70 -15.12 3.60
CA GLU A 33 -6.93 -14.26 2.42
C GLU A 33 -7.14 -12.80 2.81
N ASN A 34 -8.07 -12.52 3.73
CA ASN A 34 -8.32 -11.15 4.20
C ASN A 34 -7.07 -10.50 4.84
N HIS A 35 -6.25 -11.28 5.54
CA HIS A 35 -5.00 -10.76 6.11
C HIS A 35 -3.96 -10.45 5.02
N ALA A 36 -3.88 -11.27 3.98
CA ALA A 36 -3.01 -11.01 2.84
C ALA A 36 -3.48 -9.78 2.04
N ASP A 37 -4.79 -9.66 1.79
CA ASP A 37 -5.38 -8.51 1.12
C ASP A 37 -5.12 -7.20 1.88
N ALA A 38 -5.31 -7.20 3.20
CA ALA A 38 -5.02 -6.03 4.03
C ALA A 38 -3.53 -5.61 3.98
N GLN A 39 -2.61 -6.57 3.93
CA GLN A 39 -1.18 -6.29 3.75
C GLN A 39 -0.89 -5.72 2.35
N ALA A 40 -1.50 -6.29 1.31
CA ALA A 40 -1.34 -5.81 -0.06
C ALA A 40 -1.87 -4.38 -0.23
N ASP A 41 -3.03 -4.07 0.34
CA ASP A 41 -3.60 -2.72 0.33
C ASP A 41 -2.71 -1.72 1.08
N ALA A 42 -2.13 -2.11 2.21
CA ALA A 42 -1.17 -1.27 2.93
C ALA A 42 0.07 -0.95 2.06
N LEU A 43 0.62 -1.95 1.38
CA LEU A 43 1.75 -1.76 0.45
C LEU A 43 1.37 -0.85 -0.73
N LYS A 44 0.17 -1.03 -1.29
CA LYS A 44 -0.33 -0.20 -2.38
C LYS A 44 -0.48 1.26 -1.97
N ASN A 45 -0.98 1.52 -0.76
CA ASN A 45 -1.12 2.87 -0.22
C ASN A 45 0.26 3.52 -0.02
N GLN A 46 1.20 2.80 0.59
CA GLN A 46 2.58 3.28 0.72
C GLN A 46 3.22 3.58 -0.64
N ALA A 47 3.04 2.70 -1.63
CA ALA A 47 3.57 2.93 -2.97
C ALA A 47 2.94 4.15 -3.65
N ALA A 48 1.66 4.42 -3.42
CA ALA A 48 0.99 5.61 -3.93
C ALA A 48 1.56 6.90 -3.31
N GLU A 49 1.80 6.90 -2.00
CA GLU A 49 2.45 8.01 -1.29
C GLU A 49 3.87 8.27 -1.82
N LEU A 50 4.70 7.24 -1.91
CA LEU A 50 6.05 7.35 -2.48
C LEU A 50 6.05 7.85 -3.92
N ASN A 51 5.07 7.42 -4.73
CA ASN A 51 4.93 7.91 -6.10
C ASN A 51 4.53 9.39 -6.15
N ALA A 52 3.67 9.85 -5.22
CA ALA A 52 3.30 11.26 -5.12
C ALA A 52 4.52 12.12 -4.71
N GLU A 53 5.29 11.68 -3.71
CA GLU A 53 6.54 12.35 -3.31
C GLU A 53 7.54 12.40 -4.48
N ALA A 54 7.73 11.28 -5.20
CA ALA A 54 8.62 11.24 -6.34
C ALA A 54 8.16 12.16 -7.48
N LYS A 55 6.86 12.38 -7.67
CA LYS A 55 6.34 13.38 -8.62
C LYS A 55 6.68 14.80 -8.17
N GLN A 56 6.50 15.10 -6.88
CA GLN A 56 6.86 16.41 -6.34
C GLN A 56 8.36 16.70 -6.50
N VAL A 57 9.24 15.73 -6.20
CA VAL A 57 10.69 15.87 -6.40
C VAL A 57 11.03 16.19 -7.86
N ARG A 58 10.40 15.48 -8.81
CA ARG A 58 10.60 15.74 -10.26
C ARG A 58 10.11 17.13 -10.65
N GLU A 59 8.95 17.55 -10.17
CA GLU A 59 8.39 18.86 -10.48
C GLU A 59 9.25 19.99 -9.90
N THR A 60 9.72 19.86 -8.66
CA THR A 60 10.70 20.81 -8.09
C THR A 60 12.00 20.84 -8.88
N GLY A 61 12.51 19.68 -9.30
CA GLY A 61 13.69 19.60 -10.17
C GLY A 61 13.47 20.30 -11.51
N LYS A 62 12.31 20.11 -12.13
CA LYS A 62 11.92 20.77 -13.38
C LYS A 62 11.85 22.29 -13.21
N GLN A 63 11.17 22.79 -12.18
CA GLN A 63 11.08 24.23 -11.90
C GLN A 63 12.46 24.87 -11.68
N ARG A 64 13.37 24.16 -10.99
CA ARG A 64 14.76 24.61 -10.83
C ARG A 64 15.51 24.63 -12.16
N GLY A 65 15.32 23.61 -13.01
CA GLY A 65 15.88 23.56 -14.36
C GLY A 65 15.38 24.70 -15.25
N ASP A 66 14.07 24.90 -15.31
CA ASP A 66 13.44 25.98 -16.08
C ASP A 66 13.95 27.36 -15.62
N ALA A 67 14.15 27.56 -14.31
CA ALA A 67 14.73 28.79 -13.77
C ALA A 67 16.21 28.99 -14.18
N ILE A 68 17.00 27.92 -14.24
CA ILE A 68 18.39 27.95 -14.71
C ILE A 68 18.45 28.34 -16.19
N ASP A 69 17.62 27.70 -17.02
CA ASP A 69 17.54 27.97 -18.44
C ASP A 69 17.11 29.43 -18.70
N ALA A 70 16.18 29.95 -17.89
CA ALA A 70 15.75 31.35 -17.96
C ALA A 70 16.80 32.36 -17.47
N ALA A 71 17.73 31.95 -16.60
CA ALA A 71 18.73 32.84 -16.00
C ALA A 71 19.93 33.13 -16.91
N ASP A 72 20.03 32.47 -18.08
CA ASP A 72 21.11 32.65 -19.07
C ASP A 72 22.52 32.67 -18.42
N LEU A 73 22.78 31.70 -17.55
CA LEU A 73 24.03 31.60 -16.82
C LEU A 73 25.19 31.31 -17.78
N ASN A 74 26.33 31.98 -17.60
CA ASN A 74 27.56 31.65 -18.31
C ASN A 74 28.19 30.35 -17.76
N THR A 75 27.57 29.21 -18.07
CA THR A 75 27.99 27.88 -17.62
C THR A 75 29.36 27.47 -18.15
N GLN A 76 29.85 28.11 -19.22
CA GLN A 76 31.20 27.88 -19.76
C GLN A 76 32.29 28.45 -18.82
N ALA A 77 31.99 29.51 -18.08
CA ALA A 77 32.89 30.10 -17.10
C ALA A 77 32.85 29.40 -15.73
N MET A 78 31.91 28.47 -15.51
CA MET A 78 31.76 27.76 -14.25
C MET A 78 32.67 26.53 -14.18
N SER A 79 33.33 26.34 -13.02
CA SER A 79 34.04 25.10 -12.72
C SER A 79 33.06 23.93 -12.56
N ASN A 80 33.57 22.70 -12.68
CA ASN A 80 32.76 21.50 -12.49
C ASN A 80 32.20 21.42 -11.06
N GLU A 81 32.97 21.86 -10.08
CA GLU A 81 32.57 21.89 -8.68
C GLU A 81 31.40 22.86 -8.46
N GLN A 82 31.41 24.02 -9.12
CA GLN A 82 30.31 24.98 -9.06
C GLN A 82 29.03 24.41 -9.70
N LYS A 83 29.15 23.75 -10.85
CA LYS A 83 28.01 23.06 -11.50
C LYS A 83 27.46 21.94 -10.60
N ALA A 84 28.33 21.13 -10.00
CA ALA A 84 27.93 20.06 -9.09
C ALA A 84 27.24 20.61 -7.84
N ALA A 85 27.72 21.73 -7.28
CA ALA A 85 27.07 22.38 -6.15
C ALA A 85 25.64 22.83 -6.48
N ILE A 86 25.39 23.33 -7.70
CA ILE A 86 24.05 23.67 -8.17
C ILE A 86 23.16 22.43 -8.32
N VAL A 87 23.66 21.38 -9.00
CA VAL A 87 22.91 20.12 -9.22
C VAL A 87 22.49 19.50 -7.88
N ASN A 88 23.43 19.45 -6.92
CA ASN A 88 23.20 18.88 -5.60
C ASN A 88 22.40 19.81 -4.65
N GLY A 89 22.07 21.04 -5.09
CA GLY A 89 21.34 22.01 -4.27
C GLY A 89 22.16 22.66 -3.16
N ALA A 90 23.48 22.48 -3.15
CA ALA A 90 24.40 23.12 -2.21
C ALA A 90 24.68 24.61 -2.56
N ALA A 91 24.36 25.03 -3.78
CA ALA A 91 24.40 26.43 -4.20
C ALA A 91 23.13 26.80 -4.99
N PRO A 92 22.59 28.03 -4.82
CA PRO A 92 21.52 28.52 -5.66
C PRO A 92 22.04 28.75 -7.08
N ALA A 93 21.23 28.39 -8.08
CA ALA A 93 21.57 28.63 -9.48
C ALA A 93 21.11 30.02 -9.95
N VAL A 94 20.04 30.54 -9.34
CA VAL A 94 19.44 31.83 -9.62
C VAL A 94 19.33 32.58 -8.29
N ARG A 95 19.57 33.89 -8.28
CA ARG A 95 19.44 34.74 -7.09
C ARG A 95 18.02 35.26 -6.92
#